data_AF-U6DQH6-F1
#
_entry.id   AF-U6DQH6-F1
#
_cell.length_a   1.000
_cell.length_b   1.000
_cell.length_c   1.000
_cell.angle_alpha   90.00
_cell.angle_beta   90.00
_cell.angle_gamma   90.00
#
_symmetry.space_group_name_H-M   'P 1'
#
loop_
_entity.id
_entity.type
_entity.pdbx_description
1 polymer ?
#
loop_
_entity_poly.entity_id
_entity_poly.type
_entity_poly.pdbx_seq_one_letter_code
_entity_poly.pdbx_strand_id
1 'polypeptide(L)'
;IQESENIASLHNQITACDAVLERMEQMLGAFQSDLSSISSEIRTLQEQSGAMNIRLRNRQAVRGKLGELVDGLIVPSALITAILEAPVTEPRFLEQLQELDAKAAAVREQEARGTAACADVRGILDRLRVKAVTKIREFILQKIYSFRKPMTNYQIPQTALLKYRFFYQFLLGNERATAKEIRDEYVETLSKIYLSYYRSYLGRLMKVQYEEVAEKDDLMGVEDTAKKGFFSKPSLRSRNTIFTLGTRGSVISPTELEAPILVPHTAQRGEQRYPFEALFRSQHYALLDNSCREYLFICEFFVVSGSAAHDLFHAVMGRTLSMTLKHLESYLTDCYDAIAVFLCIHIVLRFRNIAAKRDVPALDR
;
A
#
# COMPACT_ATOMS: atom_id res chain seq x y z
N ILE A 1 -46.54 -118.26 5.86
CA ILE A 1 -47.58 -117.29 6.25
C ILE A 1 -46.98 -116.21 7.17
N GLN A 2 -46.23 -116.60 8.21
CA GLN A 2 -45.59 -115.67 9.16
C GLN A 2 -44.52 -114.74 8.55
N GLU A 3 -43.75 -115.19 7.55
CA GLU A 3 -42.80 -114.32 6.82
C GLU A 3 -43.51 -113.24 5.99
N SER A 4 -44.71 -113.50 5.50
CA SER A 4 -45.50 -112.53 4.72
C SER A 4 -46.02 -111.38 5.58
N GLU A 5 -46.39 -111.65 6.84
CA GLU A 5 -46.84 -110.63 7.80
C GLU A 5 -45.67 -109.77 8.28
N ASN A 6 -44.49 -110.36 8.48
CA ASN A 6 -43.27 -109.61 8.80
C ASN A 6 -42.82 -108.71 7.65
N ILE A 7 -42.92 -109.18 6.40
CA ILE A 7 -42.61 -108.37 5.21
C ILE A 7 -43.63 -107.23 5.05
N ALA A 8 -44.92 -107.47 5.32
CA ALA A 8 -45.96 -106.43 5.28
C ALA A 8 -45.79 -105.39 6.40
N SER A 9 -45.39 -105.81 7.61
CA SER A 9 -45.05 -104.92 8.72
C SER A 9 -43.83 -104.05 8.41
N LEU A 10 -42.78 -104.64 7.85
CA LEU A 10 -41.59 -103.92 7.42
C LEU A 10 -41.93 -102.93 6.29
N HIS A 11 -42.78 -103.33 5.34
CA HIS A 11 -43.27 -102.44 4.30
C HIS A 11 -44.02 -101.25 4.90
N ASN A 12 -44.95 -101.47 5.85
CA ASN A 12 -45.66 -100.38 6.54
C ASN A 12 -44.72 -99.45 7.33
N GLN A 13 -43.66 -99.99 7.95
CA GLN A 13 -42.64 -99.19 8.64
C GLN A 13 -41.78 -98.38 7.65
N ILE A 14 -41.43 -98.96 6.50
CA ILE A 14 -40.74 -98.26 5.41
C ILE A 14 -41.62 -97.14 4.87
N THR A 15 -42.90 -97.39 4.60
CA THR A 15 -43.85 -96.35 4.15
C THR A 15 -44.03 -95.24 5.18
N ALA A 16 -44.00 -95.58 6.48
CA ALA A 16 -44.06 -94.58 7.55
C ALA A 16 -42.77 -93.75 7.63
N CYS A 17 -41.60 -94.36 7.47
CA CYS A 17 -40.33 -93.66 7.33
C CYS A 17 -40.29 -92.77 6.09
N ASP A 18 -40.81 -93.25 4.94
CA ASP A 18 -40.93 -92.47 3.71
C ASP A 18 -41.85 -91.26 3.91
N ALA A 19 -42.98 -91.41 4.60
CA ALA A 19 -43.87 -90.30 4.92
C ALA A 19 -43.23 -89.26 5.86
N VAL A 20 -42.35 -89.70 6.78
CA VAL A 20 -41.58 -88.79 7.64
C VAL A 20 -40.49 -88.08 6.85
N LEU A 21 -39.80 -88.79 5.95
CA LEU A 21 -38.79 -88.23 5.05
C LEU A 21 -39.42 -87.22 4.08
N GLU A 22 -40.60 -87.51 3.52
CA GLU A 22 -41.36 -86.60 2.66
C GLU A 22 -41.78 -85.33 3.42
N ARG A 23 -42.18 -85.46 4.70
CA ARG A 23 -42.44 -84.29 5.57
C ARG A 23 -41.19 -83.47 5.84
N MET A 24 -40.05 -84.11 6.10
CA MET A 24 -38.78 -83.40 6.28
C MET A 24 -38.33 -82.73 4.98
N GLU A 25 -38.53 -83.36 3.83
CA GLU A 25 -38.24 -82.78 2.52
C GLU A 25 -39.12 -81.56 2.23
N GLN A 26 -40.43 -81.65 2.49
CA GLN A 26 -41.33 -80.50 2.36
C GLN A 26 -40.95 -79.36 3.30
N MET A 27 -40.59 -79.67 4.56
CA MET A 27 -40.14 -78.66 5.53
C MET A 27 -38.83 -78.00 5.08
N LEU A 28 -37.85 -78.78 4.62
CA LEU A 28 -36.57 -78.28 4.11
C LEU A 28 -36.74 -77.48 2.81
N GLY A 29 -37.66 -77.90 1.93
CA GLY A 29 -38.02 -77.18 0.72
C GLY A 29 -38.68 -75.83 1.03
N ALA A 30 -39.56 -75.78 2.03
CA ALA A 30 -40.13 -74.54 2.53
C ALA A 30 -39.05 -73.61 3.13
N PHE A 31 -38.16 -74.13 3.99
CA PHE A 31 -37.03 -73.38 4.53
C PHE A 31 -36.09 -72.85 3.44
N GLN A 32 -35.82 -73.64 2.41
CA GLN A 32 -34.99 -73.22 1.27
C GLN A 32 -35.67 -72.10 0.46
N SER A 33 -36.97 -72.19 0.24
CA SER A 33 -37.77 -71.16 -0.40
C SER A 33 -37.74 -69.86 0.41
N ASP A 34 -37.95 -69.94 1.72
CA ASP A 34 -37.94 -68.78 2.62
C ASP A 34 -36.56 -68.12 2.66
N LEU A 35 -35.47 -68.88 2.74
CA LEU A 35 -34.11 -68.36 2.66
C LEU A 35 -33.82 -67.69 1.31
N SER A 36 -34.35 -68.24 0.22
CA SER A 36 -34.20 -67.64 -1.11
C SER A 36 -34.98 -66.33 -1.22
N SER A 37 -36.20 -66.28 -0.67
CA SER A 37 -37.02 -65.06 -0.60
C SER A 37 -36.31 -63.98 0.23
N ILE A 38 -35.87 -64.31 1.45
CA ILE A 38 -35.16 -63.39 2.33
C ILE A 38 -33.85 -62.91 1.69
N SER A 39 -33.09 -63.80 1.04
CA SER A 39 -31.86 -63.40 0.34
C SER A 39 -32.15 -62.44 -0.81
N SER A 40 -33.25 -62.65 -1.54
CA SER A 40 -33.69 -61.73 -2.59
C SER A 40 -34.09 -60.38 -2.01
N GLU A 41 -34.84 -60.35 -0.91
CA GLU A 41 -35.22 -59.12 -0.21
C GLU A 41 -34.00 -58.36 0.30
N ILE A 42 -33.06 -59.05 0.94
CA ILE A 42 -31.78 -58.46 1.40
C ILE A 42 -31.02 -57.86 0.21
N ARG A 43 -30.96 -58.57 -0.93
CA ARG A 43 -30.30 -58.04 -2.15
C ARG A 43 -31.02 -56.79 -2.66
N THR A 44 -32.35 -56.78 -2.71
CA THR A 44 -33.11 -55.59 -3.14
C THR A 44 -32.90 -54.41 -2.19
N LEU A 45 -32.88 -54.64 -0.88
CA LEU A 45 -32.59 -53.61 0.12
C LEU A 45 -31.16 -53.06 -0.01
N GLN A 46 -30.19 -53.93 -0.28
CA GLN A 46 -28.80 -53.51 -0.54
C GLN A 46 -28.69 -52.65 -1.80
N GLU A 47 -29.35 -53.05 -2.89
CA GLU A 47 -29.40 -52.27 -4.13
C GLU A 47 -30.08 -50.91 -3.92
N GLN A 48 -31.20 -50.88 -3.20
CA GLN A 48 -31.90 -49.63 -2.85
C GLN A 48 -31.05 -48.72 -1.97
N SER A 49 -30.37 -49.27 -0.96
CA SER A 49 -29.46 -48.54 -0.09
C SER A 49 -28.29 -47.94 -0.88
N GLY A 50 -27.70 -48.71 -1.79
CA GLY A 50 -26.66 -48.24 -2.71
C GLY A 50 -27.14 -47.10 -3.60
N ALA A 51 -28.30 -47.25 -4.23
CA ALA A 51 -28.91 -46.20 -5.06
C ALA A 51 -29.22 -44.93 -4.25
N MET A 52 -29.71 -45.07 -3.03
CA MET A 52 -30.00 -43.94 -2.13
C MET A 52 -28.72 -43.21 -1.71
N ASN A 53 -27.64 -43.95 -1.42
CA ASN A 53 -26.35 -43.37 -1.07
C ASN A 53 -25.73 -42.58 -2.23
N ILE A 54 -25.82 -43.11 -3.47
CA ILE A 54 -25.39 -42.38 -4.67
C ILE A 54 -26.20 -41.08 -4.83
N ARG A 55 -27.52 -41.13 -4.66
CA ARG A 55 -28.38 -39.92 -4.71
C ARG A 55 -27.99 -38.90 -3.63
N LEU A 56 -27.70 -39.36 -2.41
CA LEU A 56 -27.26 -38.49 -1.32
C LEU A 56 -25.94 -37.80 -1.65
N ARG A 57 -24.93 -38.56 -2.11
CA ARG A 57 -23.63 -38.01 -2.53
C ARG A 57 -23.78 -36.98 -3.64
N ASN A 58 -24.57 -37.28 -4.67
CA ASN A 58 -24.82 -36.35 -5.77
C ASN A 58 -25.48 -35.05 -5.27
N ARG A 59 -26.48 -35.15 -4.36
CA ARG A 59 -27.12 -33.97 -3.76
C ARG A 59 -26.17 -33.16 -2.90
N GLN A 60 -25.29 -33.80 -2.13
CA GLN A 60 -24.26 -33.12 -1.32
C GLN A 60 -23.26 -32.38 -2.21
N ALA A 61 -22.79 -33.00 -3.30
CA ALA A 61 -21.88 -32.39 -4.25
C ALA A 61 -22.51 -31.17 -4.94
N VAL A 62 -23.77 -31.27 -5.36
CA VAL A 62 -24.52 -30.14 -5.95
C VAL A 62 -24.75 -29.04 -4.92
N ARG A 63 -25.13 -29.38 -3.68
CA ARG A 63 -25.32 -28.41 -2.59
C ARG A 63 -24.05 -27.61 -2.31
N GLY A 64 -22.88 -28.25 -2.32
CA GLY A 64 -21.60 -27.55 -2.14
C GLY A 64 -21.38 -26.50 -3.23
N LYS A 65 -21.47 -26.91 -4.50
CA LYS A 65 -21.29 -25.99 -5.65
C LYS A 65 -22.33 -24.87 -5.67
N LEU A 66 -23.59 -25.17 -5.35
CA LEU A 66 -24.65 -24.17 -5.31
C LEU A 66 -24.45 -23.20 -4.15
N GLY A 67 -23.98 -23.69 -2.99
CA GLY A 67 -23.65 -22.87 -1.83
C GLY A 67 -22.54 -21.86 -2.15
N GLU A 68 -21.44 -22.33 -2.74
CA GLU A 68 -20.33 -21.46 -3.19
C GLU A 68 -20.80 -20.36 -4.16
N LEU A 69 -21.70 -20.70 -5.09
CA LEU A 69 -22.28 -19.73 -6.02
C LEU A 69 -23.16 -18.70 -5.29
N VAL A 70 -24.03 -19.15 -4.39
CA VAL A 70 -24.94 -18.27 -3.64
C VAL A 70 -24.15 -17.35 -2.71
N ASP A 71 -23.14 -17.86 -2.01
CA ASP A 71 -22.29 -17.06 -1.11
C ASP A 71 -21.50 -15.97 -1.88
N GLY A 72 -21.12 -16.27 -3.12
CA GLY A 72 -20.50 -15.31 -4.03
C GLY A 72 -21.44 -14.21 -4.53
N LEU A 73 -22.73 -14.54 -4.73
CA LEU A 73 -23.72 -13.61 -5.28
C LEU A 73 -24.52 -12.83 -4.21
N ILE A 74 -24.66 -13.36 -3.00
CA ILE A 74 -25.44 -12.73 -1.94
C ILE A 74 -24.79 -11.41 -1.52
N VAL A 75 -25.56 -10.34 -1.39
CA VAL A 75 -25.09 -9.06 -0.85
C VAL A 75 -25.61 -8.94 0.57
N PRO A 76 -24.77 -9.08 1.61
CA PRO A 76 -25.23 -9.01 2.98
C PRO A 76 -25.87 -7.66 3.33
N SER A 77 -26.92 -7.65 4.14
CA SER A 77 -27.53 -6.40 4.61
C SER A 77 -26.53 -5.55 5.40
N ALA A 78 -25.64 -6.19 6.17
CA ALA A 78 -24.56 -5.53 6.90
C ALA A 78 -23.62 -4.72 5.99
N LEU A 79 -23.35 -5.22 4.77
CA LEU A 79 -22.55 -4.56 3.75
C LEU A 79 -23.24 -3.30 3.24
N ILE A 80 -24.53 -3.41 2.94
CA ILE A 80 -25.35 -2.28 2.49
C ILE A 80 -25.38 -1.19 3.56
N THR A 81 -25.74 -1.54 4.80
CA THR A 81 -25.83 -0.59 5.91
C THR A 81 -24.48 0.08 6.19
N ALA A 82 -23.39 -0.69 6.19
CA ALA A 82 -22.06 -0.13 6.45
C ALA A 82 -21.64 0.87 5.36
N ILE A 83 -21.82 0.54 4.08
CA ILE A 83 -21.44 1.46 2.98
C ILE A 83 -22.30 2.73 2.99
N LEU A 84 -23.60 2.60 3.27
CA LEU A 84 -24.51 3.75 3.32
C LEU A 84 -24.24 4.64 4.54
N GLU A 85 -24.22 4.06 5.73
CA GLU A 85 -24.33 4.80 7.00
C GLU A 85 -23.00 4.96 7.74
N ALA A 86 -22.10 3.98 7.69
CA ALA A 86 -20.89 4.03 8.50
C ALA A 86 -19.94 5.14 8.04
N PRO A 87 -19.33 5.90 8.96
CA PRO A 87 -18.26 6.85 8.65
C PRO A 87 -17.07 6.17 7.99
N VAL A 88 -16.45 6.86 7.02
CA VAL A 88 -15.27 6.37 6.27
C VAL A 88 -14.04 6.15 7.18
N THR A 89 -14.03 6.80 8.35
CA THR A 89 -12.95 6.66 9.34
C THR A 89 -13.00 5.38 10.14
N GLU A 90 -14.14 4.68 10.19
CA GLU A 90 -14.31 3.47 11.00
C GLU A 90 -13.72 2.23 10.30
N PRO A 91 -13.12 1.29 11.05
CA PRO A 91 -12.55 0.07 10.48
C PRO A 91 -13.60 -0.80 9.80
N ARG A 92 -14.83 -0.81 10.32
CA ARG A 92 -15.97 -1.52 9.73
C ARG A 92 -16.24 -1.09 8.29
N PHE A 93 -16.06 0.19 7.95
CA PHE A 93 -16.24 0.66 6.57
C PHE A 93 -15.18 0.06 5.65
N LEU A 94 -13.92 -0.01 6.10
CA LEU A 94 -12.83 -0.58 5.32
C LEU A 94 -13.01 -2.08 5.06
N GLU A 95 -13.36 -2.85 6.08
CA GLU A 95 -13.63 -4.30 5.97
C GLU A 95 -14.76 -4.57 4.97
N GLN A 96 -15.84 -3.81 5.09
CA GLN A 96 -17.00 -3.96 4.21
C GLN A 96 -16.70 -3.44 2.79
N LEU A 97 -15.83 -2.45 2.62
CA LEU A 97 -15.35 -2.02 1.30
C LEU A 97 -14.52 -3.11 0.60
N GLN A 98 -13.68 -3.84 1.34
CA GLN A 98 -12.94 -4.98 0.80
C GLN A 98 -13.89 -6.11 0.38
N GLU A 99 -14.92 -6.38 1.19
CA GLU A 99 -15.97 -7.34 0.85
C GLU A 99 -16.75 -6.91 -0.41
N LEU A 100 -17.07 -5.62 -0.55
CA LEU A 100 -17.72 -5.08 -1.75
C LEU A 100 -16.88 -5.33 -3.01
N ASP A 101 -15.57 -5.07 -2.95
CA ASP A 101 -14.66 -5.25 -4.09
C ASP A 101 -14.52 -6.74 -4.47
N ALA A 102 -14.41 -7.62 -3.46
CA ALA A 102 -14.38 -9.06 -3.66
C ALA A 102 -15.67 -9.60 -4.29
N LYS A 103 -16.84 -9.18 -3.80
CA LYS A 103 -18.14 -9.58 -4.38
C LYS A 103 -18.33 -9.00 -5.77
N ALA A 104 -17.91 -7.77 -6.03
CA ALA A 104 -17.94 -7.20 -7.38
C ALA A 104 -17.04 -7.97 -8.36
N ALA A 105 -15.86 -8.44 -7.92
CA ALA A 105 -15.02 -9.32 -8.72
C ALA A 105 -15.67 -10.69 -8.98
N ALA A 106 -16.23 -11.32 -7.94
CA ALA A 106 -16.90 -12.61 -8.06
C ALA A 106 -18.12 -12.57 -9.01
N VAL A 107 -18.96 -11.51 -8.91
CA VAL A 107 -20.09 -11.33 -9.82
C VAL A 107 -19.62 -11.12 -11.26
N ARG A 108 -18.54 -10.35 -11.50
CA ARG A 108 -17.95 -10.19 -12.84
C ARG A 108 -17.45 -11.51 -13.42
N GLU A 109 -16.84 -12.37 -12.60
CA GLU A 109 -16.39 -13.70 -13.03
C GLU A 109 -17.57 -14.63 -13.36
N GLN A 110 -18.61 -14.65 -12.54
CA GLN A 110 -19.79 -15.50 -12.76
C GLN A 110 -20.67 -15.02 -13.92
N GLU A 111 -20.66 -13.71 -14.19
CA GLU A 111 -21.26 -13.11 -15.38
C GLU A 111 -20.55 -13.59 -16.65
N ALA A 112 -19.21 -13.63 -16.65
CA ALA A 112 -18.44 -14.15 -17.79
C ALA A 112 -18.75 -15.64 -18.07
N ARG A 113 -19.18 -16.39 -17.04
CA ARG A 113 -19.65 -17.78 -17.16
C ARG A 113 -21.11 -17.90 -17.62
N GLY A 114 -21.82 -16.80 -17.83
CA GLY A 114 -23.20 -16.79 -18.34
C GLY A 114 -24.28 -16.96 -17.27
N THR A 115 -24.00 -16.68 -16.00
CA THR A 115 -24.97 -16.84 -14.91
C THR A 115 -26.01 -15.72 -14.91
N ALA A 116 -27.27 -16.04 -15.19
CA ALA A 116 -28.37 -15.05 -15.28
C ALA A 116 -28.61 -14.26 -13.98
N ALA A 117 -28.46 -14.89 -12.81
CA ALA A 117 -28.65 -14.26 -11.50
C ALA A 117 -27.69 -13.09 -11.21
N CYS A 118 -26.61 -12.94 -11.99
CA CYS A 118 -25.71 -11.79 -11.86
C CYS A 118 -26.38 -10.48 -12.24
N ALA A 119 -27.36 -10.51 -13.16
CA ALA A 119 -28.06 -9.31 -13.62
C ALA A 119 -28.84 -8.62 -12.49
N ASP A 120 -29.44 -9.42 -11.60
CA ASP A 120 -30.25 -8.93 -10.48
C ASP A 120 -29.39 -8.25 -9.40
N VAL A 121 -28.19 -8.78 -9.17
CA VAL A 121 -27.27 -8.29 -8.13
C VAL A 121 -26.44 -7.10 -8.62
N ARG A 122 -26.12 -7.05 -9.93
CA ARG A 122 -25.25 -6.02 -10.53
C ARG A 122 -25.72 -4.60 -10.20
N GLY A 123 -27.02 -4.34 -10.36
CA GLY A 123 -27.59 -3.01 -10.10
C GLY A 123 -27.41 -2.53 -8.66
N ILE A 124 -27.45 -3.45 -7.69
CA ILE A 124 -27.24 -3.14 -6.27
C ILE A 124 -25.75 -2.84 -6.03
N LEU A 125 -24.86 -3.70 -6.53
CA LEU A 125 -23.41 -3.52 -6.37
C LEU A 125 -22.93 -2.22 -7.03
N ASP A 126 -23.44 -1.86 -8.20
CA ASP A 126 -23.10 -0.61 -8.87
C ASP A 126 -23.53 0.62 -8.05
N ARG A 127 -24.72 0.59 -7.44
CA ARG A 127 -25.20 1.67 -6.55
C ARG A 127 -24.35 1.79 -5.29
N LEU A 128 -23.99 0.65 -4.67
CA LEU A 128 -23.09 0.62 -3.51
C LEU A 128 -21.71 1.15 -3.89
N ARG A 129 -21.18 0.76 -5.05
CA ARG A 129 -19.90 1.26 -5.59
C ARG A 129 -19.93 2.78 -5.74
N VAL A 130 -20.93 3.34 -6.42
CA VAL A 130 -21.05 4.79 -6.61
C VAL A 130 -21.09 5.52 -5.26
N LYS A 131 -21.86 5.00 -4.28
CA LYS A 131 -21.93 5.59 -2.95
C LYS A 131 -20.58 5.52 -2.21
N ALA A 132 -19.90 4.37 -2.26
CA ALA A 132 -18.59 4.18 -1.67
C ALA A 132 -17.55 5.13 -2.28
N VAL A 133 -17.50 5.22 -3.62
CA VAL A 133 -16.61 6.14 -4.34
C VAL A 133 -16.85 7.57 -3.92
N THR A 134 -18.11 8.02 -3.85
CA THR A 134 -18.46 9.39 -3.45
C THR A 134 -17.94 9.71 -2.04
N LYS A 135 -18.21 8.82 -1.06
CA LYS A 135 -17.77 9.01 0.34
C LYS A 135 -16.24 9.02 0.47
N ILE A 136 -15.56 8.09 -0.22
CA ILE A 136 -14.10 8.02 -0.23
C ILE A 136 -13.49 9.27 -0.85
N ARG A 137 -14.03 9.73 -1.99
CA ARG A 137 -13.59 10.93 -2.69
C ARG A 137 -13.68 12.15 -1.78
N GLU A 138 -14.84 12.38 -1.17
CA GLU A 138 -15.05 13.49 -0.22
C GLU A 138 -14.03 13.44 0.92
N PHE A 139 -13.83 12.27 1.53
CA PHE A 139 -12.89 12.10 2.63
C PHE A 139 -11.44 12.39 2.23
N ILE A 140 -10.94 11.81 1.14
CA ILE A 140 -9.55 12.00 0.70
C ILE A 140 -9.31 13.44 0.29
N LEU A 141 -10.21 14.05 -0.49
CA LEU A 141 -10.08 15.46 -0.88
C LEU A 141 -10.09 16.37 0.33
N GLN A 142 -10.96 16.14 1.31
CA GLN A 142 -10.96 16.91 2.56
C GLN A 142 -9.63 16.81 3.31
N LYS A 143 -8.99 15.63 3.33
CA LYS A 143 -7.65 15.46 3.90
C LYS A 143 -6.59 16.21 3.11
N ILE A 144 -6.61 16.17 1.78
CA ILE A 144 -5.69 16.93 0.92
C ILE A 144 -5.85 18.44 1.16
N TYR A 145 -7.09 18.94 1.21
CA TYR A 145 -7.36 20.35 1.49
C TYR A 145 -6.88 20.79 2.87
N SER A 146 -6.87 19.88 3.85
CA SER A 146 -6.36 20.18 5.18
C SER A 146 -4.87 20.53 5.19
N PHE A 147 -4.08 20.09 4.20
CA PHE A 147 -2.68 20.47 4.05
C PHE A 147 -2.46 21.96 3.78
N ARG A 148 -3.48 22.65 3.24
CA ARG A 148 -3.41 24.08 2.91
C ARG A 148 -3.45 24.98 4.15
N LYS A 149 -3.76 24.42 5.32
CA LYS A 149 -3.83 25.20 6.56
C LYS A 149 -2.43 25.72 6.94
N PRO A 150 -2.27 27.03 7.22
CA PRO A 150 -0.99 27.60 7.62
C PRO A 150 -0.38 26.88 8.82
N MET A 151 0.96 26.80 8.87
CA MET A 151 1.72 26.15 9.96
C MET A 151 1.45 24.65 10.16
N THR A 152 0.69 24.00 9.28
CA THR A 152 0.49 22.56 9.34
C THR A 152 1.77 21.85 8.94
N ASN A 153 2.29 20.98 9.82
CA ASN A 153 3.29 20.01 9.39
C ASN A 153 2.59 18.96 8.51
N TYR A 154 2.64 19.15 7.18
CA TYR A 154 1.96 18.29 6.20
C TYR A 154 2.40 16.82 6.26
N GLN A 155 3.54 16.51 6.88
CA GLN A 155 4.00 15.14 7.12
C GLN A 155 3.04 14.35 8.03
N ILE A 156 2.47 14.99 9.06
CA ILE A 156 1.54 14.33 9.99
C ILE A 156 0.28 13.83 9.26
N PRO A 157 -0.46 14.69 8.50
CA PRO A 157 -1.63 14.24 7.78
C PRO A 157 -1.29 13.37 6.55
N GLN A 158 -0.08 13.44 5.95
CA GLN A 158 0.39 12.44 4.98
C GLN A 158 0.50 11.04 5.61
N THR A 159 1.16 10.91 6.78
CA THR A 159 1.23 9.63 7.49
C THR A 159 -0.14 9.10 7.88
N ALA A 160 -1.08 9.98 8.23
CA ALA A 160 -2.46 9.60 8.51
C ALA A 160 -3.18 9.06 7.26
N LEU A 161 -2.89 9.59 6.06
CA LEU A 161 -3.47 9.13 4.80
C LEU A 161 -3.00 7.73 4.40
N LEU A 162 -1.78 7.32 4.77
CA LEU A 162 -1.25 5.98 4.48
C LEU A 162 -2.12 4.87 5.08
N LYS A 163 -2.76 5.11 6.24
CA LYS A 163 -3.72 4.18 6.85
C LYS A 163 -4.91 3.86 5.94
N TYR A 164 -5.20 4.75 5.00
CA TYR A 164 -6.31 4.67 4.07
C TYR A 164 -5.86 4.34 2.64
N ARG A 165 -4.66 3.77 2.45
CA ARG A 165 -4.12 3.41 1.11
C ARG A 165 -5.09 2.55 0.27
N PHE A 166 -5.84 1.66 0.92
CA PHE A 166 -6.79 0.79 0.23
C PHE A 166 -7.90 1.57 -0.48
N PHE A 167 -8.26 2.75 0.02
CA PHE A 167 -9.26 3.59 -0.64
C PHE A 167 -8.81 4.03 -2.02
N TYR A 168 -7.55 4.44 -2.18
CA TYR A 168 -7.01 4.81 -3.48
C TYR A 168 -6.93 3.58 -4.41
N GLN A 169 -6.51 2.43 -3.89
CA GLN A 169 -6.50 1.16 -4.63
C GLN A 169 -7.91 0.78 -5.13
N PHE A 170 -8.93 0.90 -4.27
CA PHE A 170 -10.32 0.65 -4.61
C PHE A 170 -10.80 1.58 -5.74
N LEU A 171 -10.47 2.88 -5.66
CA LEU A 171 -10.80 3.85 -6.71
C LEU A 171 -10.10 3.52 -8.03
N LEU A 172 -8.85 3.07 -8.01
CA LEU A 172 -8.11 2.73 -9.23
C LEU A 172 -8.74 1.53 -9.98
N GLY A 173 -9.26 0.55 -9.23
CA GLY A 173 -9.94 -0.62 -9.78
C GLY A 173 -11.36 -0.35 -10.28
N ASN A 174 -12.06 0.60 -9.67
CA ASN A 174 -13.50 0.82 -9.88
C ASN A 174 -13.84 2.10 -10.65
N GLU A 175 -13.14 3.22 -10.39
CA GLU A 175 -13.43 4.51 -11.00
C GLU A 175 -12.15 5.36 -11.20
N ARG A 176 -11.46 5.11 -12.32
CA ARG A 176 -10.18 5.75 -12.66
C ARG A 176 -10.23 7.27 -12.76
N ALA A 177 -11.38 7.84 -13.14
CA ALA A 177 -11.56 9.29 -13.25
C ALA A 177 -11.41 9.97 -11.88
N THR A 178 -12.10 9.44 -10.87
CA THR A 178 -12.02 9.93 -9.49
C THR A 178 -10.62 9.72 -8.89
N ALA A 179 -9.98 8.58 -9.17
CA ALA A 179 -8.59 8.35 -8.75
C ALA A 179 -7.63 9.39 -9.35
N LYS A 180 -7.78 9.71 -10.64
CA LYS A 180 -6.99 10.74 -11.33
C LYS A 180 -7.22 12.12 -10.71
N GLU A 181 -8.47 12.48 -10.43
CA GLU A 181 -8.80 13.75 -9.77
C GLU A 181 -8.06 13.92 -8.43
N ILE A 182 -8.14 12.92 -7.56
CA ILE A 182 -7.47 12.93 -6.26
C ILE A 182 -5.96 13.09 -6.40
N ARG A 183 -5.36 12.36 -7.34
CA ARG A 183 -3.93 12.44 -7.62
C ARG A 183 -3.53 13.84 -8.12
N ASP A 184 -4.26 14.38 -9.08
CA ASP A 184 -3.95 15.68 -9.67
C ASP A 184 -4.12 16.81 -8.62
N GLU A 185 -5.15 16.73 -7.76
CA GLU A 185 -5.38 17.68 -6.66
C GLU A 185 -4.30 17.59 -5.57
N TYR A 186 -3.83 16.37 -5.26
CA TYR A 186 -2.70 16.15 -4.36
C TYR A 186 -1.43 16.81 -4.92
N VAL A 187 -1.10 16.55 -6.18
CA VAL A 187 0.09 17.08 -6.84
C VAL A 187 0.07 18.60 -6.83
N GLU A 188 -1.03 19.22 -7.23
CA GLU A 188 -1.14 20.68 -7.29
C GLU A 188 -1.04 21.32 -5.90
N THR A 189 -1.62 20.68 -4.88
CA THR A 189 -1.56 21.17 -3.50
C THR A 189 -0.15 21.06 -2.92
N LEU A 190 0.49 19.89 -3.01
CA LEU A 190 1.83 19.67 -2.43
C LEU A 190 2.89 20.45 -3.19
N SER A 191 2.82 20.52 -4.52
CA SER A 191 3.78 21.29 -5.33
C SER A 191 3.80 22.77 -4.90
N LYS A 192 2.63 23.38 -4.65
CA LYS A 192 2.52 24.75 -4.13
C LYS A 192 3.08 24.89 -2.71
N ILE A 193 2.77 23.95 -1.83
CA ILE A 193 3.23 23.97 -0.42
C ILE A 193 4.75 23.89 -0.38
N TYR A 194 5.35 22.91 -1.09
CA TYR A 194 6.80 22.77 -1.17
C TYR A 194 7.45 24.01 -1.74
N LEU A 195 7.00 24.50 -2.89
CA LEU A 195 7.59 25.69 -3.51
C LEU A 195 7.54 26.91 -2.59
N SER A 196 6.39 27.17 -1.96
CA SER A 196 6.23 28.27 -1.00
C SER A 196 7.13 28.13 0.22
N TYR A 197 7.17 26.92 0.81
CA TYR A 197 8.02 26.61 1.96
C TYR A 197 9.48 26.84 1.65
N TYR A 198 10.02 26.26 0.57
CA TYR A 198 11.43 26.40 0.20
C TYR A 198 11.79 27.82 -0.19
N ARG A 199 10.93 28.53 -0.93
CA ARG A 199 11.16 29.93 -1.27
C ARG A 199 11.27 30.81 -0.03
N SER A 200 10.36 30.62 0.93
CA SER A 200 10.36 31.36 2.20
C SER A 200 11.55 30.98 3.08
N TYR A 201 11.84 29.67 3.18
CA TYR A 201 12.95 29.15 3.98
C TYR A 201 14.29 29.66 3.45
N LEU A 202 14.53 29.54 2.15
CA LEU A 202 15.72 30.05 1.48
C LEU A 202 15.87 31.56 1.67
N GLY A 203 14.82 32.34 1.40
CA GLY A 203 14.87 33.79 1.55
C GLY A 203 15.16 34.24 2.99
N ARG A 204 14.83 33.44 4.00
CA ARG A 204 15.19 33.70 5.41
C ARG A 204 16.59 33.20 5.75
N LEU A 205 17.03 32.07 5.20
CA LEU A 205 18.39 31.55 5.37
C LEU A 205 19.44 32.54 4.85
N MET A 206 19.22 33.11 3.66
CA MET A 206 20.18 34.05 3.08
C MET A 206 20.35 35.33 3.93
N LYS A 207 19.36 35.69 4.76
CA LYS A 207 19.48 36.84 5.68
C LYS A 207 20.38 36.59 6.88
N VAL A 208 20.71 35.34 7.18
CA VAL A 208 21.64 34.97 8.27
C VAL A 208 23.02 34.59 7.73
N GLN A 209 23.28 34.82 6.45
CA GLN A 209 24.63 34.74 5.90
C GLN A 209 25.52 35.83 6.51
N TYR A 210 26.82 35.55 6.63
CA TYR A 210 27.82 36.59 6.88
C TYR A 210 27.74 37.71 5.84
N GLU A 211 27.93 38.95 6.29
CA GLU A 211 27.85 40.15 5.45
C GLU A 211 29.12 40.35 4.60
N GLU A 212 30.28 39.97 5.13
CA GLU A 212 31.54 39.94 4.39
C GLU A 212 31.64 38.62 3.63
N VAL A 213 31.61 38.71 2.29
CA VAL A 213 31.76 37.59 1.35
C VAL A 213 32.99 37.85 0.48
N ALA A 214 33.65 36.79 -0.01
CA ALA A 214 34.77 36.93 -0.92
C ALA A 214 34.38 37.72 -2.19
N GLU A 215 35.14 38.76 -2.51
CA GLU A 215 35.00 39.57 -3.71
C GLU A 215 36.11 39.28 -4.72
N LYS A 216 35.94 39.72 -5.97
CA LYS A 216 36.91 39.54 -7.06
C LYS A 216 38.31 40.09 -6.74
N ASP A 217 38.36 41.14 -5.93
CA ASP A 217 39.59 41.85 -5.57
C ASP A 217 40.25 41.27 -4.30
N ASP A 218 39.67 40.23 -3.69
CA ASP A 218 40.25 39.57 -2.53
C ASP A 218 41.39 38.62 -2.94
N LEU A 219 42.61 38.96 -2.52
CA LEU A 219 43.83 38.21 -2.82
C LEU A 219 44.29 37.38 -1.61
N MET A 220 44.64 36.12 -1.85
CA MET A 220 45.37 35.31 -0.87
C MET A 220 46.87 35.68 -0.86
N GLY A 221 47.42 35.91 0.33
CA GLY A 221 48.86 36.12 0.50
C GLY A 221 49.36 37.53 0.21
N VAL A 222 48.53 38.56 0.41
CA VAL A 222 49.03 39.94 0.45
C VAL A 222 50.01 40.05 1.62
N GLU A 223 51.30 40.20 1.34
CA GLU A 223 52.27 40.55 2.37
C GLU A 223 51.83 41.86 3.03
N ASP A 224 51.75 41.89 4.36
CA ASP A 224 51.35 43.05 5.19
C ASP A 224 52.43 44.17 5.16
N THR A 225 53.19 44.26 4.06
CA THR A 225 54.31 45.18 3.80
C THR A 225 53.93 46.37 2.92
N ALA A 226 52.72 46.40 2.35
CA ALA A 226 52.23 47.57 1.63
C ALA A 226 51.91 48.72 2.62
N LYS A 227 52.67 49.82 2.51
CA LYS A 227 52.53 51.04 3.31
C LYS A 227 51.06 51.49 3.40
N LYS A 228 50.49 51.38 4.60
CA LYS A 228 49.11 51.76 4.92
C LYS A 228 48.93 53.28 4.78
N GLY A 229 48.11 53.71 3.82
CA GLY A 229 47.65 55.10 3.68
C GLY A 229 46.58 55.45 4.72
N PHE A 230 46.62 56.69 5.23
CA PHE A 230 45.87 57.19 6.40
C PHE A 230 44.33 57.22 6.31
N PHE A 231 43.70 56.57 5.32
CA PHE A 231 42.25 56.59 5.13
C PHE A 231 41.58 55.22 4.89
N SER A 232 42.30 54.10 4.91
CA SER A 232 41.66 52.77 4.82
C SER A 232 41.43 52.17 6.21
N LYS A 233 40.16 52.07 6.65
CA LYS A 233 39.81 51.27 7.84
C LYS A 233 40.24 49.81 7.62
N PRO A 234 40.88 49.14 8.60
CA PRO A 234 41.31 47.76 8.45
C PRO A 234 40.12 46.80 8.63
N SER A 235 39.65 46.18 7.54
CA SER A 235 38.76 44.99 7.54
C SER A 235 39.58 43.67 7.58
N LEU A 236 40.82 43.73 8.06
CA LEU A 236 41.78 42.62 7.93
C LEU A 236 41.59 41.44 8.92
N ARG A 237 40.69 41.52 9.92
CA ARG A 237 40.57 40.44 10.92
C ARG A 237 39.70 39.25 10.48
N SER A 238 38.75 39.42 9.56
CA SER A 238 37.94 38.32 9.00
C SER A 238 38.46 37.85 7.63
N ARG A 239 39.17 38.71 6.87
CA ARG A 239 39.66 38.40 5.51
C ARG A 239 40.57 37.18 5.41
N ASN A 240 41.47 36.96 6.38
CA ASN A 240 42.32 35.75 6.41
C ASN A 240 41.53 34.45 6.72
N THR A 241 40.29 34.57 7.20
CA THR A 241 39.41 33.40 7.49
C THR A 241 38.56 32.98 6.29
N ILE A 242 38.41 33.85 5.28
CA ILE A 242 37.58 33.59 4.09
C ILE A 242 38.21 32.49 3.24
N PHE A 243 39.54 32.47 3.08
CA PHE A 243 40.25 31.44 2.30
C PHE A 243 40.99 30.39 3.15
N THR A 244 40.59 30.20 4.41
CA THR A 244 41.10 29.11 5.23
C THR A 244 40.00 28.12 5.58
N LEU A 245 40.32 26.82 5.53
CA LEU A 245 39.34 25.76 5.80
C LEU A 245 38.88 25.75 7.27
N GLY A 246 39.79 26.05 8.21
CA GLY A 246 39.48 26.26 9.64
C GLY A 246 38.40 25.35 10.21
N THR A 247 37.43 25.95 10.90
CA THR A 247 36.23 25.27 11.40
C THR A 247 35.18 25.03 10.31
N ARG A 248 35.28 25.66 9.14
CA ARG A 248 34.31 25.51 8.03
C ARG A 248 34.23 24.06 7.53
N GLY A 249 35.34 23.34 7.59
CA GLY A 249 35.41 21.92 7.25
C GLY A 249 34.56 21.00 8.14
N SER A 250 34.08 21.46 9.30
CA SER A 250 33.21 20.67 10.16
C SER A 250 31.87 20.36 9.50
N VAL A 251 31.40 21.18 8.56
CA VAL A 251 30.10 21.04 7.88
C VAL A 251 29.93 19.70 7.15
N ILE A 252 31.04 19.07 6.74
CA ILE A 252 31.05 17.76 6.07
C ILE A 252 31.33 16.59 7.02
N SER A 253 31.53 16.87 8.32
CA SER A 253 31.64 15.84 9.35
C SER A 253 30.33 15.05 9.44
N PRO A 254 30.36 13.74 9.75
CA PRO A 254 29.14 12.95 9.86
C PRO A 254 28.11 13.53 10.85
N THR A 255 28.59 14.14 11.94
CA THR A 255 27.77 14.76 12.98
C THR A 255 27.05 16.02 12.49
N GLU A 256 27.74 16.89 11.74
CA GLU A 256 27.14 18.14 11.27
C GLU A 256 26.37 17.96 9.96
N LEU A 257 26.78 17.00 9.12
CA LEU A 257 26.15 16.74 7.83
C LEU A 257 24.68 16.36 7.98
N GLU A 258 24.30 15.59 9.00
CA GLU A 258 22.91 15.18 9.29
C GLU A 258 22.29 15.96 10.48
N ALA A 259 22.96 17.01 10.96
CA ALA A 259 22.44 17.85 12.04
C ALA A 259 21.07 18.48 11.67
N PRO A 260 20.25 18.86 12.68
CA PRO A 260 18.99 19.54 12.45
C PRO A 260 19.14 20.77 11.54
N ILE A 261 18.10 21.04 10.74
CA ILE A 261 18.10 22.21 9.86
C ILE A 261 18.17 23.50 10.68
N LEU A 262 18.89 24.49 10.15
CA LEU A 262 18.95 25.83 10.73
C LEU A 262 17.56 26.44 10.76
N VAL A 263 17.22 27.08 11.88
CA VAL A 263 15.98 27.81 12.07
C VAL A 263 16.28 29.30 11.95
N PRO A 264 15.97 29.96 10.81
CA PRO A 264 16.45 31.31 10.54
C PRO A 264 16.00 32.34 11.59
N HIS A 265 14.80 32.16 12.16
CA HIS A 265 14.27 33.08 13.15
C HIS A 265 15.00 33.01 14.51
N THR A 266 15.48 31.83 14.93
CA THR A 266 16.29 31.73 16.15
C THR A 266 17.69 32.28 15.92
N ALA A 267 18.28 32.01 14.76
CA ALA A 267 19.56 32.56 14.36
C ALA A 267 19.54 34.10 14.30
N GLN A 268 18.49 34.69 13.72
CA GLN A 268 18.32 36.15 13.68
C GLN A 268 18.21 36.77 15.08
N ARG A 269 17.46 36.15 16.00
CA ARG A 269 17.33 36.64 17.38
C ARG A 269 18.63 36.54 18.16
N GLY A 270 19.43 35.52 17.90
CA GLY A 270 20.74 35.34 18.52
C GLY A 270 21.88 36.07 17.81
N GLU A 271 21.58 36.88 16.80
CA GLU A 271 22.56 37.56 15.91
C GLU A 271 23.60 36.60 15.31
N GLN A 272 23.25 35.32 15.19
CA GLN A 272 24.14 34.29 14.68
C GLN A 272 24.16 34.32 13.16
N ARG A 273 25.37 34.44 12.61
CA ARG A 273 25.63 34.40 11.18
C ARG A 273 26.39 33.12 10.79
N TYR A 274 26.19 32.67 9.56
CA TYR A 274 26.75 31.42 9.06
C TYR A 274 27.44 31.63 7.71
N PRO A 275 28.46 30.81 7.39
CA PRO A 275 29.03 30.78 6.06
C PRO A 275 28.08 30.09 5.09
N PHE A 276 28.25 30.34 3.79
CA PHE A 276 27.32 29.87 2.77
C PHE A 276 27.15 28.35 2.77
N GLU A 277 28.23 27.58 2.90
CA GLU A 277 28.19 26.12 2.90
C GLU A 277 27.33 25.54 4.03
N ALA A 278 27.21 26.21 5.18
CA ALA A 278 26.34 25.79 6.27
C ALA A 278 24.86 26.03 5.94
N LEU A 279 24.55 27.16 5.27
CA LEU A 279 23.21 27.43 4.75
C LEU A 279 22.84 26.45 3.65
N PHE A 280 23.77 26.21 2.72
CA PHE A 280 23.64 25.25 1.63
C PHE A 280 23.38 23.84 2.16
N ARG A 281 24.15 23.39 3.15
CA ARG A 281 23.95 22.11 3.85
C ARG A 281 22.56 22.01 4.43
N SER A 282 22.12 23.04 5.16
CA SER A 282 20.80 23.06 5.80
C SER A 282 19.66 22.97 4.79
N GLN A 283 19.74 23.75 3.71
CA GLN A 283 18.76 23.72 2.63
C GLN A 283 18.70 22.37 1.93
N HIS A 284 19.86 21.82 1.55
CA HIS A 284 19.94 20.55 0.81
C HIS A 284 19.59 19.36 1.69
N TYR A 285 19.88 19.40 2.99
CA TYR A 285 19.42 18.38 3.93
C TYR A 285 17.90 18.39 4.06
N ALA A 286 17.29 19.57 4.20
CA ALA A 286 15.84 19.70 4.20
C ALA A 286 15.24 19.15 2.89
N LEU A 287 15.84 19.46 1.74
CA LEU A 287 15.43 18.98 0.42
C LEU A 287 15.53 17.46 0.30
N LEU A 288 16.64 16.88 0.69
CA LEU A 288 16.86 15.43 0.71
C LEU A 288 15.80 14.73 1.56
N ASP A 289 15.65 15.17 2.81
CA ASP A 289 14.77 14.51 3.79
C ASP A 289 13.29 14.57 3.37
N ASN A 290 12.85 15.74 2.89
CA ASN A 290 11.49 15.91 2.37
C ASN A 290 11.26 15.15 1.07
N SER A 291 12.25 15.12 0.17
CA SER A 291 12.12 14.38 -1.10
C SER A 291 12.04 12.87 -0.87
N CYS A 292 12.84 12.33 0.06
CA CYS A 292 12.79 10.93 0.43
C CYS A 292 11.41 10.54 0.98
N ARG A 293 10.87 11.32 1.93
CA ARG A 293 9.54 11.05 2.49
C ARG A 293 8.44 11.16 1.44
N GLU A 294 8.51 12.16 0.56
CA GLU A 294 7.53 12.35 -0.49
C GLU A 294 7.54 11.20 -1.50
N TYR A 295 8.73 10.75 -1.92
CA TYR A 295 8.85 9.62 -2.85
C TYR A 295 8.28 8.33 -2.24
N LEU A 296 8.61 8.02 -0.98
CA LEU A 296 8.08 6.85 -0.29
C LEU A 296 6.55 6.93 -0.15
N PHE A 297 6.03 8.09 0.26
CA PHE A 297 4.58 8.32 0.32
C PHE A 297 3.92 8.10 -1.04
N ILE A 298 4.51 8.63 -2.11
CA ILE A 298 3.98 8.49 -3.47
C ILE A 298 3.90 7.02 -3.87
N CYS A 299 4.97 6.26 -3.65
CA CYS A 299 5.02 4.83 -3.95
C CYS A 299 3.95 4.04 -3.17
N GLU A 300 3.83 4.30 -1.86
CA GLU A 300 2.91 3.56 -0.99
C GLU A 300 1.43 3.93 -1.20
N PHE A 301 1.10 5.23 -1.24
CA PHE A 301 -0.28 5.69 -1.30
C PHE A 301 -0.88 5.55 -2.70
N PHE A 302 -0.14 5.93 -3.74
CA PHE A 302 -0.61 5.87 -5.12
C PHE A 302 -0.35 4.52 -5.79
N VAL A 303 0.33 3.59 -5.09
CA VAL A 303 0.62 2.22 -5.57
C VAL A 303 1.34 2.27 -6.93
N VAL A 304 2.35 3.13 -7.04
CA VAL A 304 3.16 3.32 -8.24
C VAL A 304 4.60 2.93 -7.98
N SER A 305 5.30 2.45 -9.01
CA SER A 305 6.71 2.09 -8.94
C SER A 305 7.41 2.39 -10.27
N GLY A 306 8.74 2.37 -10.27
CA GLY A 306 9.54 2.62 -11.47
C GLY A 306 9.28 4.02 -12.06
N SER A 307 9.14 4.12 -13.39
CA SER A 307 8.99 5.42 -14.08
C SER A 307 7.78 6.22 -13.62
N ALA A 308 6.64 5.56 -13.35
CA ALA A 308 5.42 6.25 -12.91
C ALA A 308 5.60 6.95 -11.56
N ALA A 309 6.38 6.36 -10.64
CA ALA A 309 6.72 6.98 -9.37
C ALA A 309 7.63 8.22 -9.56
N HIS A 310 8.59 8.14 -10.49
CA HIS A 310 9.47 9.25 -10.84
C HIS A 310 8.70 10.42 -11.46
N ASP A 311 7.82 10.13 -12.42
CA ASP A 311 7.01 11.16 -13.08
C ASP A 311 6.11 11.89 -12.07
N LEU A 312 5.48 11.15 -11.16
CA LEU A 312 4.63 11.72 -10.12
C LEU A 312 5.45 12.52 -9.10
N PHE A 313 6.62 12.02 -8.70
CA PHE A 313 7.56 12.76 -7.85
C PHE A 313 8.00 14.08 -8.50
N HIS A 314 8.38 14.05 -9.78
CA HIS A 314 8.76 15.26 -10.51
C HIS A 314 7.57 16.22 -10.68
N ALA A 315 6.34 15.72 -10.81
CA ALA A 315 5.16 16.57 -10.84
C ALA A 315 4.97 17.34 -9.51
N VAL A 316 5.29 16.71 -8.37
CA VAL A 316 5.23 17.35 -7.05
C VAL A 316 6.43 18.27 -6.82
N MET A 317 7.64 17.72 -6.86
CA MET A 317 8.88 18.36 -6.41
C MET A 317 9.60 19.16 -7.51
N GLY A 318 9.29 18.93 -8.80
CA GLY A 318 10.06 19.48 -9.92
C GLY A 318 10.15 21.01 -9.94
N ARG A 319 9.09 21.72 -9.56
CA ARG A 319 9.11 23.19 -9.44
C ARG A 319 10.09 23.66 -8.34
N THR A 320 10.10 22.96 -7.21
CA THR A 320 10.98 23.23 -6.06
C THR A 320 12.44 22.93 -6.39
N LEU A 321 12.70 21.79 -7.05
CA LEU A 321 14.04 21.42 -7.53
C LEU A 321 14.57 22.46 -8.52
N SER A 322 13.75 22.85 -9.51
CA SER A 322 14.10 23.87 -10.49
C SER A 322 14.39 25.23 -9.85
N MET A 323 13.62 25.63 -8.83
CA MET A 323 13.87 26.86 -8.08
C MET A 323 15.21 26.80 -7.32
N THR A 324 15.51 25.66 -6.70
CA THR A 324 16.75 25.45 -5.96
C THR A 324 17.97 25.48 -6.89
N LEU A 325 17.87 24.84 -8.06
CA LEU A 325 18.92 24.87 -9.09
C LEU A 325 19.18 26.28 -9.60
N LYS A 326 18.14 27.04 -9.97
CA LYS A 326 18.29 28.43 -10.41
C LYS A 326 18.93 29.33 -9.35
N HIS A 327 18.60 29.11 -8.09
CA HIS A 327 19.24 29.84 -6.99
C HIS A 327 20.74 29.52 -6.90
N LEU A 328 21.11 28.25 -7.04
CA LEU A 328 22.50 27.82 -7.03
C LEU A 328 23.29 28.39 -8.21
N GLU A 329 22.73 28.34 -9.42
CA GLU A 329 23.33 28.95 -10.62
C GLU A 329 23.58 30.45 -10.42
N SER A 330 22.59 31.17 -9.88
CA SER A 330 22.73 32.59 -9.58
C SER A 330 23.80 32.87 -8.54
N TYR A 331 23.93 32.02 -7.51
CA TYR A 331 24.98 32.18 -6.50
C TYR A 331 26.37 31.91 -7.08
N LEU A 332 26.51 30.84 -7.88
CA LEU A 332 27.80 30.44 -8.46
C LEU A 332 28.35 31.44 -9.47
N THR A 333 27.50 32.21 -10.14
CA THR A 333 27.92 33.18 -11.16
C THR A 333 28.80 34.31 -10.58
N ASP A 334 28.55 34.70 -9.32
CA ASP A 334 29.26 35.78 -8.62
C ASP A 334 29.97 35.27 -7.33
N CYS A 335 30.28 33.97 -7.25
CA CYS A 335 30.97 33.39 -6.10
C CYS A 335 32.49 33.34 -6.30
N TYR A 336 33.23 34.04 -5.44
CA TYR A 336 34.70 34.05 -5.43
C TYR A 336 35.29 33.19 -4.29
N ASP A 337 34.46 32.52 -3.50
CA ASP A 337 34.89 31.62 -2.41
C ASP A 337 35.01 30.17 -2.90
N ALA A 338 36.21 29.81 -3.36
CA ALA A 338 36.50 28.45 -3.84
C ALA A 338 36.34 27.37 -2.76
N ILE A 339 36.53 27.70 -1.47
CA ILE A 339 36.38 26.75 -0.36
C ILE A 339 34.91 26.47 -0.12
N ALA A 340 34.05 27.49 -0.13
CA ALA A 340 32.60 27.31 -0.04
C ALA A 340 32.09 26.39 -1.15
N VAL A 341 32.50 26.63 -2.40
CA VAL A 341 32.11 25.81 -3.55
C VAL A 341 32.59 24.38 -3.38
N PHE A 342 33.85 24.17 -3.01
CA PHE A 342 34.41 22.86 -2.75
C PHE A 342 33.64 22.09 -1.66
N LEU A 343 33.32 22.74 -0.54
CA LEU A 343 32.53 22.15 0.54
C LEU A 343 31.10 21.83 0.07
N CYS A 344 30.46 22.69 -0.71
CA CYS A 344 29.14 22.42 -1.30
C CYS A 344 29.16 21.18 -2.20
N ILE A 345 30.19 21.00 -3.03
CA ILE A 345 30.36 19.80 -3.86
C ILE A 345 30.45 18.55 -2.97
N HIS A 346 31.27 18.60 -1.90
CA HIS A 346 31.39 17.50 -0.97
C HIS A 346 30.08 17.19 -0.22
N ILE A 347 29.31 18.22 0.17
CA ILE A 347 27.98 18.05 0.77
C ILE A 347 27.06 17.27 -0.18
N VAL A 348 26.99 17.68 -1.46
CA VAL A 348 26.15 17.00 -2.47
C VAL A 348 26.59 15.54 -2.66
N LEU A 349 27.89 15.28 -2.79
CA LEU A 349 28.43 13.92 -2.92
C LEU A 349 28.03 13.03 -1.73
N ARG A 350 28.06 13.56 -0.50
CA ARG A 350 27.66 12.81 0.69
C ARG A 350 26.15 12.62 0.76
N PHE A 351 25.36 13.63 0.42
CA PHE A 351 23.90 13.51 0.35
C PHE A 351 23.43 12.52 -0.71
N ARG A 352 24.12 12.41 -1.84
CA ARG A 352 23.87 11.34 -2.82
C ARG A 352 24.06 9.95 -2.21
N ASN A 353 25.13 9.74 -1.43
CA ASN A 353 25.34 8.48 -0.74
C ASN A 353 24.26 8.19 0.32
N ILE A 354 23.74 9.22 1.00
CA ILE A 354 22.62 9.07 1.94
C ILE A 354 21.33 8.72 1.19
N ALA A 355 21.04 9.40 0.07
CA ALA A 355 19.88 9.10 -0.77
C ALA A 355 19.89 7.65 -1.27
N ALA A 356 21.05 7.18 -1.75
CA ALA A 356 21.25 5.80 -2.17
C ALA A 356 21.02 4.79 -1.03
N LYS A 357 21.50 5.10 0.19
CA LYS A 357 21.24 4.25 1.38
C LYS A 357 19.77 4.22 1.79
N ARG A 358 19.02 5.28 1.50
CA ARG A 358 17.57 5.39 1.79
C ARG A 358 16.69 4.79 0.69
N ASP A 359 17.29 4.22 -0.37
CA ASP A 359 16.62 3.56 -1.49
C ASP A 359 15.59 4.47 -2.20
N VAL A 360 16.01 5.68 -2.56
CA VAL A 360 15.17 6.67 -3.26
C VAL A 360 15.76 6.98 -4.65
N PRO A 361 15.42 6.20 -5.69
CA PRO A 361 15.98 6.34 -7.04
C PRO A 361 15.66 7.69 -7.70
N ALA A 362 14.58 8.34 -7.29
CA ALA A 362 14.16 9.63 -7.85
C ALA A 362 15.14 10.78 -7.58
N LEU A 363 16.10 10.59 -6.68
CA LEU A 363 17.13 11.58 -6.35
C LEU A 363 18.49 11.28 -7.01
N ASP A 364 18.61 10.20 -7.77
CA ASP A 364 19.87 9.81 -8.43
C ASP A 364 20.16 10.59 -9.72
N ARG A 365 19.18 11.34 -10.25
CA ARG A 365 19.26 12.09 -11.50
C ARG A 365 19.34 13.59 -11.32
#